data_AF-A0A964GNE2-F1
#
_entry.id   AF-A0A964GNE2-F1
#
_cell.length_a   1.000
_cell.length_b   1.000
_cell.length_c   1.000
_cell.angle_alpha   90.00
_cell.angle_beta   90.00
_cell.angle_gamma   90.00
#
_symmetry.space_group_name_H-M   'P 1'
#
loop_
_entity.id
_entity.type
_entity.pdbx_description
1 polymer ?
#
loop_
_entity_poly.entity_id
_entity_poly.type
_entity_poly.pdbx_seq_one_letter_code
_entity_poly.pdbx_strand_id
1 'polypeptide(L)' 'MSEVVATERPVASPCVSICALDEQDICTGCQRTVAEIGCWGRMSNDERRAVLKLCHERAVASGLIMGQ' A
#
# COMPACT_ATOMS: atom_id res chain seq x y z
N MET A 1 31.17 -5.57 -20.49
CA MET A 1 30.72 -4.78 -19.33
C MET A 1 29.21 -4.87 -19.27
N SER A 2 28.67 -5.86 -18.55
CA SER A 2 27.23 -5.95 -18.30
C SER A 2 26.91 -5.12 -17.07
N GLU A 3 26.33 -3.94 -17.28
CA GLU A 3 25.66 -3.22 -16.18
C GLU A 3 24.52 -4.10 -15.68
N VAL A 4 24.72 -4.68 -14.51
CA VAL A 4 23.64 -5.24 -13.71
C VAL A 4 22.76 -4.08 -13.26
N VAL A 5 21.79 -3.71 -14.11
CA VAL A 5 20.67 -2.87 -13.68
C VAL A 5 19.93 -3.71 -12.64
N ALA A 6 20.23 -3.46 -11.37
CA ALA A 6 19.53 -4.06 -10.25
C ALA A 6 18.07 -3.56 -10.30
N THR A 7 17.24 -4.25 -11.07
CA THR A 7 15.80 -4.09 -11.05
C THR A 7 15.32 -4.50 -9.67
N GLU A 8 15.14 -3.49 -8.83
CA GLU A 8 14.71 -3.67 -7.46
C GLU A 8 13.34 -4.36 -7.48
N ARG A 9 13.22 -5.48 -6.76
CA ARG A 9 12.03 -6.32 -6.79
C ARG A 9 10.78 -5.48 -6.48
N PRO A 10 9.68 -5.64 -7.25
CA PRO A 10 8.44 -4.91 -7.01
C PRO A 10 7.99 -5.06 -5.56
N VAL A 11 7.74 -3.94 -4.89
CA VAL A 11 7.15 -3.94 -3.54
C VAL A 11 5.81 -4.67 -3.56
N ALA A 12 5.64 -5.62 -2.65
CA ALA A 12 4.44 -6.44 -2.56
C ALA A 12 3.20 -5.60 -2.22
N SER A 13 2.08 -5.95 -2.83
CA SER A 13 0.79 -5.31 -2.55
C SER A 13 0.29 -5.70 -1.16
N PRO A 14 -0.20 -4.76 -0.33
CA PRO A 14 -0.79 -5.04 0.98
C PRO A 14 -2.22 -5.61 0.89
N CYS A 15 -2.65 -6.03 -0.31
CA CYS A 15 -4.01 -6.49 -0.54
C CYS A 15 -4.27 -7.84 0.15
N VAL A 16 -5.27 -7.87 1.02
CA VAL A 16 -5.74 -9.10 1.68
C VAL A 16 -6.93 -9.75 0.97
N SER A 17 -7.16 -9.39 -0.30
CA SER A 17 -8.31 -9.84 -1.12
C SER A 17 -9.68 -9.51 -0.53
N ILE A 18 -9.74 -8.52 0.36
CA ILE A 18 -10.98 -7.96 0.89
C ILE A 18 -11.11 -6.56 0.28
N CYS A 19 -12.17 -6.36 -0.50
CA CYS A 19 -12.50 -5.06 -1.08
C CYS A 19 -13.77 -4.53 -0.40
N ALA A 20 -13.59 -3.84 0.72
CA ALA A 20 -14.63 -3.11 1.41
C ALA A 20 -14.10 -1.70 1.69
N LEU A 21 -14.81 -0.68 1.20
CA LEU A 21 -14.43 0.73 1.38
C LEU A 21 -15.28 1.33 2.51
N ASP A 22 -14.69 2.25 3.26
CA ASP A 22 -15.42 3.09 4.22
C ASP A 22 -15.98 4.37 3.55
N GLU A 23 -16.55 5.26 4.36
CA GLU A 23 -17.11 6.54 3.91
C GLU A 23 -16.05 7.53 3.39
N GLN A 24 -14.76 7.25 3.60
CA GLN A 24 -13.63 8.05 3.14
C GLN A 24 -12.91 7.43 1.93
N ASP A 25 -13.54 6.45 1.26
CA ASP A 25 -12.96 5.69 0.15
C ASP A 25 -11.65 4.96 0.52
N ILE A 26 -11.48 4.60 1.79
CA ILE A 26 -10.36 3.81 2.29
C ILE A 26 -10.80 2.35 2.42
N CYS A 27 -9.99 1.45 1.89
CA CYS A 27 -10.20 0.02 2.00
C CYS A 27 -10.01 -0.43 3.45
N THR A 28 -11.05 -0.92 4.11
CA THR A 28 -10.99 -1.37 5.51
C THR A 28 -10.03 -2.55 5.71
N GLY A 29 -9.82 -3.38 4.67
CA GLY A 29 -8.90 -4.52 4.72
C GLY A 29 -7.42 -4.17 4.53
N CYS A 30 -7.08 -3.36 3.53
CA CYS A 30 -5.67 -3.02 3.20
C CYS A 30 -5.26 -1.57 3.51
N GLN A 31 -6.20 -0.75 4.00
CA GLN A 31 -6.02 0.64 4.41
C GLN A 31 -5.48 1.59 3.31
N ARG A 32 -5.58 1.16 2.05
CA ARG A 32 -5.33 1.98 0.86
C ARG A 32 -6.57 2.74 0.43
N THR A 33 -6.39 3.93 -0.10
CA THR A 33 -7.46 4.66 -0.79
C THR A 33 -7.76 4.04 -2.16
N VAL A 34 -8.95 4.30 -2.71
CA VAL A 34 -9.29 3.93 -4.10
C VAL A 34 -8.27 4.48 -5.10
N ALA A 35 -7.78 5.71 -4.90
CA ALA A 35 -6.77 6.33 -5.77
C ALA A 35 -5.44 5.57 -5.72
N GLU A 36 -4.98 5.16 -4.54
CA GLU A 36 -3.77 4.35 -4.37
C GLU A 36 -3.90 2.97 -5.01
N ILE A 37 -5.09 2.34 -4.89
CA ILE A 37 -5.38 1.05 -5.52
C ILE A 37 -5.30 1.16 -7.05
N GLY A 38 -5.91 2.19 -7.63
CA GLY A 38 -5.90 2.42 -9.08
C GLY A 38 -4.52 2.73 -9.65
N CYS A 39 -3.69 3.45 -8.90
CA CYS A 39 -2.34 3.84 -9.33
C CYS A 39 -1.24 2.84 -8.95
N TRP A 40 -1.50 1.84 -8.11
CA TRP A 40 -0.50 0.90 -7.57
C TRP A 40 0.38 0.24 -8.64
N GLY A 41 -0.22 -0.18 -9.75
CA GLY A 41 0.50 -0.83 -10.87
C GLY A 41 1.49 0.11 -11.57
N ARG A 42 1.28 1.43 -11.48
CA ARG A 42 2.09 2.48 -12.12
C ARG A 42 3.10 3.13 -11.17
N MET A 43 2.96 2.91 -9.87
CA MET A 43 3.86 3.43 -8.85
C MET A 43 5.24 2.74 -8.88
N SER A 44 6.27 3.55 -8.64
CA SER A 44 7.64 3.13 -8.32
C SER A 44 7.70 2.43 -6.95
N ASN A 45 8.80 1.75 -6.65
CA ASN A 45 8.97 1.08 -5.37
C ASN A 45 8.96 2.07 -4.19
N ASP A 46 9.50 3.27 -4.36
CA ASP A 46 9.52 4.29 -3.31
C ASP A 46 8.11 4.84 -3.04
N GLU A 47 7.32 5.07 -4.07
CA GLU A 47 5.91 5.44 -3.93
C GLU A 47 5.11 4.32 -3.25
N ARG A 48 5.33 3.06 -3.64
CA ARG A 48 4.68 1.91 -2.99
C ARG A 48 5.04 1.82 -1.50
N ARG A 49 6.30 2.05 -1.12
CA ARG A 49 6.74 2.10 0.28
C ARG A 49 6.07 3.23 1.04
N ALA A 50 5.95 4.41 0.43
CA ALA A 50 5.26 5.55 1.04
C ALA A 50 3.78 5.22 1.28
N VAL A 51 3.10 4.62 0.31
CA VAL A 51 1.71 4.17 0.45
C VAL A 51 1.59 3.14 1.57
N LEU A 52 2.48 2.15 1.65
CA LEU A 52 2.47 1.17 2.74
C LEU A 52 2.60 1.82 4.13
N LYS A 53 3.46 2.82 4.26
CA LYS A 53 3.62 3.58 5.51
C LYS A 53 2.33 4.32 5.88
N LEU A 54 1.68 4.97 4.91
CA LEU A 54 0.39 5.64 5.11
C LEU A 54 -0.72 4.64 5.49
N CYS A 55 -0.76 3.47 4.84
CA CYS A 55 -1.71 2.41 5.18
C CYS A 55 -1.55 1.95 6.63
N HIS A 56 -0.30 1.80 7.08
CA HIS A 56 -0.01 1.46 8.47
C HIS A 56 -0.48 2.57 9.43
N GLU A 57 -0.18 3.84 9.13
CA GLU A 57 -0.64 4.98 9.94
C GLU A 57 -2.17 5.03 10.04
N ARG A 58 -2.89 4.80 8.93
CA ARG A 58 -4.36 4.71 8.91
C ARG A 58 -4.89 3.50 9.68
N ALA A 59 -4.22 2.35 9.58
CA ALA A 59 -4.57 1.15 10.34
C ALA A 59 -4.44 1.37 11.85
N VAL A 60 -3.41 2.11 12.28
CA VAL A 60 -3.21 2.50 13.68
C VAL A 60 -4.28 3.51 14.11
N ALA A 61 -4.55 4.53 13.29
CA ALA A 61 -5.57 5.54 13.57
C ALA A 61 -7.00 4.96 13.65
N SER A 62 -7.31 3.95 12.84
CA SER A 62 -8.59 3.22 12.87
C SER A 62 -8.67 2.16 13.97
N GLY A 63 -7.60 1.97 14.75
CA GLY A 63 -7.55 0.99 15.84
C GLY A 63 -7.46 -0.47 15.38
N LEU A 64 -7.26 -0.72 14.08
CA LEU A 64 -7.09 -2.07 13.51
C LEU A 64 -5.75 -2.71 13.91
N ILE A 65 -4.74 -1.89 14.20
CA ILE A 65 -3.43 -2.34 14.66
C ILE A 65 -3.14 -1.62 15.97
N MET A 66 -3.34 -2.31 17.10
CA MET A 66 -2.82 -1.88 18.39
C MET A 66 -1.40 -2.42 18.54
N GLY A 67 -0.41 -1.57 18.23
CA GLY A 67 0.99 -1.65 18.66
C GLY A 67 1.72 -3.00 18.45
N GLN A 68 2.62 -3.03 17.46
CA GLN A 68 3.80 -3.89 17.52
C GLN A 68 5.05 -3.04 17.40
#